data_AF-A0A1S1HP34-F1
#
_entry.id   AF-A0A1S1HP34-F1
#
_cell.length_a   1.000
_cell.length_b   1.000
_cell.length_c   1.000
_cell.angle_alpha   90.00
_cell.angle_beta   90.00
_cell.angle_gamma   90.00
#
_symmetry.space_group_name_H-M   'P 1'
#
loop_
_entity.id
_entity.type
_entity.pdbx_description
1 polymer ?
#
loop_
_entity_poly.entity_id
_entity_poly.type
_entity_poly.pdbx_seq_one_letter_code
_entity_poly.pdbx_strand_id
1 'polypeptide(L)' 'MKTGTLELQISVKFKWWVNPYISTLKLFCLTLGIEPNHEKVGEFIAKHGLITTKHITTR' A
#
# COMPACT_ATOMS: atom_id res chain seq x y z
N MET A 1 -10.82 36.15 9.09
CA MET A 1 -10.22 35.04 8.33
C MET A 1 -11.30 33.98 8.13
N LYS A 2 -11.64 33.64 6.88
CA LYS A 2 -12.62 32.56 6.58
C LYS A 2 -11.87 31.23 6.62
N THR A 3 -12.16 30.38 7.60
CA THR A 3 -11.60 29.03 7.69
C THR A 3 -12.36 28.15 6.69
N GLY A 4 -11.85 28.05 5.46
CA GLY A 4 -12.37 27.10 4.48
C GLY A 4 -11.90 25.69 4.84
N THR A 5 -12.82 24.77 5.03
CA THR A 5 -12.51 23.36 5.28
C THR A 5 -12.14 22.69 3.96
N LEU A 6 -10.88 22.24 3.82
CA LEU A 6 -10.42 21.50 2.65
C LEU A 6 -10.66 20.00 2.87
N GLU A 7 -11.52 19.38 2.06
CA GLU A 7 -11.71 17.93 2.09
C GLU A 7 -10.72 17.24 1.14
N LEU A 8 -9.85 16.41 1.71
CA LEU A 8 -8.88 15.61 0.97
C LEU A 8 -9.39 14.18 0.84
N GLN A 9 -9.79 13.77 -0.36
CA GLN A 9 -10.11 12.39 -0.65
C GLN A 9 -8.89 11.67 -1.22
N ILE A 10 -8.47 10.60 -0.55
CA ILE A 10 -7.35 9.75 -1.00
C ILE A 10 -7.91 8.38 -1.35
N SER A 11 -7.90 8.03 -2.63
CA SER A 11 -8.16 6.67 -3.07
C SER A 11 -6.86 5.89 -3.13
N VAL A 12 -6.71 4.89 -2.26
CA VAL A 12 -5.58 3.96 -2.26
C VAL A 12 -6.02 2.67 -2.95
N LYS A 13 -5.34 2.31 -4.03
CA LYS A 13 -5.52 1.02 -4.71
C LYS A 13 -4.21 0.25 -4.70
N PHE A 14 -4.27 -1.06 -4.50
CA PHE A 14 -3.10 -1.92 -4.64
C PHE A 14 -2.85 -2.23 -6.12
N LYS A 15 -1.58 -2.30 -6.52
CA LYS A 15 -1.18 -2.79 -7.84
C LYS A 15 -1.48 -4.29 -7.92
N TRP A 16 -1.84 -4.74 -9.12
CA TRP A 16 -2.24 -6.12 -9.39
C TRP A 16 -1.17 -7.16 -9.00
N TRP A 17 0.13 -6.79 -9.03
CA TRP A 17 1.24 -7.68 -8.68
C TRP A 17 1.41 -7.90 -7.17
N VAL A 18 0.84 -7.04 -6.32
CA VAL A 18 1.03 -7.13 -4.85
C VAL A 18 0.46 -8.44 -4.32
N ASN A 19 -0.71 -8.84 -4.81
CA ASN A 19 -1.37 -10.06 -4.38
C ASN A 19 -0.54 -11.32 -4.71
N PRO A 20 -0.12 -11.56 -5.97
CA PRO A 20 0.75 -12.70 -6.27
C PRO A 20 2.10 -12.62 -5.56
N TYR A 21 2.68 -11.44 -5.36
CA TYR A 21 3.92 -11.29 -4.58
C TYR A 21 3.78 -11.80 -3.14
N ILE A 22 2.71 -11.39 -2.42
CA ILE A 22 2.46 -11.87 -1.06
C ILE A 22 2.21 -13.38 -1.03
N SER A 23 1.45 -13.92 -1.99
CA SER A 23 1.20 -15.36 -2.10
C SER A 23 2.50 -16.15 -2.31
N THR A 24 3.37 -15.71 -3.21
CA THR A 24 4.66 -16.34 -3.46
C THR A 24 5.59 -16.21 -2.26
N LEU A 25 5.65 -15.03 -1.63
CA LEU A 25 6.44 -14.82 -0.42
C LEU A 25 6.00 -15.77 0.70
N LYS A 26 4.69 -15.91 0.92
CA LYS A 26 4.15 -16.86 1.90
C LYS A 26 4.56 -18.30 1.60
N LEU A 27 4.52 -18.70 0.33
CA LEU A 27 4.97 -20.04 -0.09
C LEU A 27 6.46 -20.25 0.22
N PHE A 28 7.32 -19.29 -0.13
CA PHE A 28 8.74 -19.36 0.20
C PHE A 28 8.99 -19.44 1.71
N CYS A 29 8.28 -18.65 2.50
CA CYS A 29 8.39 -18.69 3.96
C CYS A 29 8.01 -20.05 4.53
N LEU A 30 6.96 -20.69 4.01
CA LEU A 30 6.54 -22.03 4.41
C LEU A 30 7.56 -23.10 3.97
N THR A 31 8.08 -23.01 2.75
CA THR A 31 9.05 -23.98 2.21
C THR A 31 10.40 -23.90 2.91
N LEU A 32 10.87 -22.69 3.22
CA LEU A 32 12.17 -22.46 3.84
C LEU A 32 12.12 -22.48 5.37
N GLY A 33 10.92 -22.38 5.97
CA GLY A 33 10.75 -22.22 7.42
C GLY A 33 11.27 -20.89 7.95
N ILE A 34 11.32 -19.86 7.09
CA ILE A 34 11.88 -18.54 7.40
C ILE A 34 10.76 -17.50 7.37
N GLU A 35 10.59 -16.77 8.46
CA GLU A 35 9.64 -15.65 8.51
C GLU A 35 10.18 -14.45 7.72
N PRO A 36 9.31 -13.78 6.93
CA PRO A 36 9.71 -12.59 6.22
C PRO A 36 9.83 -11.42 7.22
N ASN A 37 10.73 -10.49 6.94
CA ASN A 37 10.73 -9.23 7.67
C ASN A 37 9.51 -8.40 7.24
N HIS A 38 8.45 -8.46 8.05
CA HIS A 38 7.16 -7.81 7.79
C HIS A 38 7.27 -6.30 7.63
N GLU A 39 8.18 -5.65 8.35
CA GLU A 39 8.41 -4.21 8.25
C GLU A 39 8.94 -3.84 6.86
N LYS A 40 10.01 -4.51 6.42
CA LYS A 40 10.61 -4.28 5.09
C LYS A 40 9.63 -4.59 3.96
N VAL A 41 8.84 -5.65 4.10
CA VAL A 41 7.80 -6.02 3.12
C VAL A 41 6.70 -4.95 3.06
N GLY A 42 6.28 -4.46 4.22
CA GLY A 42 5.30 -3.38 4.34
C GLY A 42 5.79 -2.09 3.68
N GLU A 43 7.02 -1.67 3.97
CA GLU A 43 7.64 -0.49 3.35
C GLU A 43 7.75 -0.64 1.83
N PHE A 44 8.16 -1.82 1.35
CA PHE A 44 8.26 -2.09 -0.07
C PHE A 44 6.91 -1.98 -0.78
N ILE A 45 5.86 -2.57 -0.22
CA ILE A 45 4.50 -2.50 -0.77
C ILE A 45 3.95 -1.08 -0.68
N ALA A 46 4.16 -0.37 0.42
CA ALA A 46 3.73 1.02 0.57
C ALA A 46 4.38 1.92 -0.50
N LYS A 47 5.68 1.73 -0.77
CA LYS A 47 6.45 2.53 -1.72
C LYS A 47 6.16 2.18 -3.18
N HIS A 48 5.97 0.91 -3.50
CA HIS A 48 5.92 0.44 -4.90
C HIS A 48 4.60 -0.19 -5.31
N GLY A 49 3.83 -0.72 -4.35
CA GLY A 49 2.61 -1.49 -4.54
C GLY A 49 1.32 -0.68 -4.42
N LEU A 50 1.38 0.58 -4.00
CA LEU A 50 0.22 1.45 -3.91
C LEU A 50 0.08 2.36 -5.13
N ILE A 51 -1.16 2.61 -5.51
CA ILE A 51 -1.60 3.63 -6.44
C ILE A 51 -2.44 4.60 -5.61
N THR A 52 -1.91 5.82 -5.42
CA THR A 52 -2.56 6.85 -4.62
C THR A 52 -3.10 7.93 -5.54
N THR A 53 -4.43 8.03 -5.63
CA THR A 53 -5.10 9.13 -6.34
C THR A 53 -5.60 10.14 -5.31
N LYS A 54 -5.08 11.37 -5.37
CA LYS A 54 -5.51 12.48 -4.52
C LYS A 54 -6.58 13.28 -5.26
N HIS A 55 -7.77 13.33 -4.71
CA HIS A 55 -8.82 14.24 -5.14
C HIS A 55 -8.89 15.38 -4.11
N ILE A 56 -8.56 16.59 -4.55
CA ILE A 56 -8.65 17.81 -3.74
C ILE A 56 -9.91 18.53 -4.22
N THR A 57 -10.93 18.58 -3.38
CA THR A 57 -12.17 19.31 -3.68
C THR A 57 -12.18 20.59 -2.84
N THR A 58 -11.93 21.73 -3.47
CA THR A 58 -12.08 23.05 -2.85
C THR A 58 -13.55 23.45 -2.92
N ARG A 59 -14.19 23.68 -1.77
CA ARG A 59 -15.58 24.13 -1.65
C ARG A 59 -15.65 25.56 -1.13
#